data_AF-A0A2V2YDW5-F1
#
_entry.id   AF-A0A2V2YDW5-F1
#
_cell.length_a   1.000
_cell.length_b   1.000
_cell.length_c   1.000
_cell.angle_alpha   90.00
_cell.angle_beta   90.00
_cell.angle_gamma   90.00
#
_symmetry.space_group_name_H-M   'P 1'
#
loop_
_entity.id
_entity.type
_entity.pdbx_description
1 polymer ?
#
loop_
_entity_poly.entity_id
_entity_poly.type
_entity_poly.pdbx_seq_one_letter_code
_entity_poly.pdbx_strand_id
1 'polypeptide(L)'
;MYYLRKDDRAVYKHHDYSRFYRGAFVGTEGKYQGMKLYRCKTLKRILQLRKSTFHYCGELFDVYDENGKVALVEARENEELA
;
A
#
# COMPACT_ATOMS: atom_id res chain seq x y z
N MET A 1 11.55 -0.05 4.66
CA MET A 1 10.43 -1.02 4.40
C MET A 1 9.25 -0.27 3.79
N TYR A 2 8.49 -0.86 2.85
CA TYR A 2 7.38 -0.21 2.15
C TYR A 2 6.00 -0.53 2.74
N TYR A 3 5.09 0.44 2.69
CA TYR A 3 3.67 0.29 3.04
C TYR A 3 2.76 1.15 2.14
N LEU A 4 1.45 0.92 2.23
CA LEU A 4 0.43 1.67 1.49
C LEU A 4 -0.34 2.61 2.41
N ARG A 5 -0.47 3.87 2.00
CA ARG A 5 -1.25 4.90 2.69
C ARG A 5 -2.00 5.78 1.67
N LYS A 6 -3.20 6.21 2.03
CA LYS A 6 -4.01 7.19 1.31
C LYS A 6 -4.65 8.09 2.35
N ASP A 7 -4.29 9.38 2.35
CA ASP A 7 -4.77 10.36 3.34
C ASP A 7 -4.54 9.88 4.79
N ASP A 8 -5.63 9.61 5.51
CA ASP A 8 -5.71 9.12 6.87
C ASP A 8 -5.87 7.60 6.96
N ARG A 9 -5.78 6.86 5.84
CA ARG A 9 -5.99 5.41 5.77
C ARG A 9 -4.75 4.65 5.31
N ALA A 10 -4.63 3.40 5.76
CA ALA A 10 -3.55 2.50 5.39
C ALA A 10 -4.04 1.06 5.24
N VAL A 11 -3.17 0.21 4.69
CA VAL A 11 -3.46 -1.22 4.50
C VAL A 11 -2.85 -2.03 5.65
N TYR A 12 -3.70 -2.78 6.34
CA TYR A 12 -3.39 -3.65 7.46
C TYR A 12 -3.52 -5.12 7.06
N LYS A 13 -2.79 -5.98 7.76
CA LYS A 13 -2.88 -7.44 7.59
C LYS A 13 -3.24 -8.09 8.92
N HIS A 14 -4.24 -8.98 8.88
CA HIS A 14 -4.57 -9.82 10.01
C HIS A 14 -3.49 -10.88 10.22
N HIS A 15 -3.19 -11.24 11.47
CA HIS A 15 -2.14 -12.22 11.75
C HIS A 15 -2.56 -13.64 11.31
N ASP A 16 -3.82 -14.03 11.56
CA ASP A 16 -4.32 -15.37 11.22
C ASP A 16 -4.92 -15.50 9.82
N TYR A 17 -5.24 -14.39 9.16
CA TYR A 17 -5.94 -14.43 7.86
C TYR A 17 -5.08 -13.84 6.76
N SER A 18 -5.11 -14.46 5.58
CA SER A 18 -4.45 -13.98 4.36
C SER A 18 -5.16 -12.78 3.72
N ARG A 19 -5.96 -12.03 4.50
CA ARG A 19 -6.76 -10.90 4.03
C ARG A 19 -6.09 -9.57 4.40
N PHE A 20 -6.27 -8.60 3.51
CA PHE A 20 -5.85 -7.21 3.71
C PHE A 20 -7.06 -6.36 4.02
N TYR A 21 -6.89 -5.43 4.96
CA TYR A 21 -7.93 -4.56 5.45
C TYR A 21 -7.50 -3.11 5.29
N ARG A 22 -8.45 -2.22 5.02
CA ARG A 22 -8.22 -0.77 4.99
C ARG A 22 -8.74 -0.18 6.30
N GLY A 23 -7.96 0.68 6.93
CA GLY A 23 -8.32 1.30 8.21
C GLY A 23 -7.57 2.59 8.44
N ALA A 24 -7.94 3.32 9.49
CA ALA A 24 -7.28 4.57 9.87
C ALA A 24 -5.78 4.34 10.14
N PHE A 25 -4.92 5.24 9.67
CA PHE A 25 -3.48 5.20 9.86
C PHE A 25 -3.14 5.66 11.28
N VAL A 26 -2.69 4.74 12.10
CA VAL A 26 -2.32 4.98 13.52
C VAL A 26 -0.81 4.97 13.75
N GLY A 27 -0.04 5.23 12.69
CA GLY A 27 1.42 5.12 12.69
C GLY A 27 1.95 3.75 12.25
N THR A 28 3.26 3.64 12.07
CA THR A 28 3.94 2.43 11.56
C THR A 28 4.08 1.32 12.61
N GLU A 29 4.02 1.69 13.88
CA GLU A 29 4.06 0.77 15.03
C GLU A 29 2.67 0.53 15.65
N GLY A 30 1.69 1.37 15.30
CA GLY A 30 0.33 1.25 15.78
C GLY A 30 -0.40 0.02 15.22
N LYS A 31 -1.46 -0.38 15.93
CA LYS A 31 -2.36 -1.45 15.49
C LYS A 31 -3.75 -0.88 15.26
N TYR A 32 -4.33 -1.20 14.11
CA TYR A 32 -5.72 -0.89 13.81
C TYR A 32 -6.57 -2.13 14.10
N GLN A 33 -7.44 -2.07 15.11
CA GLN A 33 -8.28 -3.20 15.52
C GLN A 33 -7.48 -4.52 15.71
N GLY A 34 -6.32 -4.44 16.38
CA GLY A 34 -5.43 -5.58 16.58
C GLY A 34 -4.58 -6.00 15.36
N MET A 35 -4.89 -5.48 14.16
CA MET A 35 -4.14 -5.75 12.93
C MET A 35 -2.92 -4.85 12.81
N LYS A 36 -1.85 -5.40 12.23
CA LYS A 36 -0.59 -4.67 12.02
C LYS A 36 -0.58 -4.03 10.64
N LEU A 37 0.03 -2.85 10.54
CA LEU A 37 0.30 -2.20 9.25
C LEU A 37 1.08 -3.18 8.37
N TYR A 38 0.58 -3.43 7.15
CA TYR A 38 1.29 -4.30 6.24
C TYR A 38 2.53 -3.58 5.70
N ARG A 39 3.69 -4.16 6.01
CA ARG A 39 5.00 -3.69 5.55
C ARG A 39 5.72 -4.81 4.81
N CYS A 40 6.42 -4.48 3.72
CA CYS A 40 7.28 -5.43 3.01
C CYS A 40 8.60 -4.79 2.60
N LYS A 41 9.62 -5.62 2.34
CA LYS A 41 10.96 -5.12 1.96
C LYS A 41 11.06 -4.74 0.48
N THR A 42 10.17 -5.24 -0.38
CA THR A 42 10.34 -5.14 -1.83
C THR A 42 9.28 -4.26 -2.48
N LEU A 43 9.73 -3.34 -3.32
CA LEU A 43 8.86 -2.43 -4.07
C LEU A 43 7.90 -3.20 -5.01
N LYS A 44 8.38 -4.25 -5.67
CA LYS A 44 7.55 -5.12 -6.53
C LYS A 44 6.33 -5.67 -5.78
N ARG A 45 6.50 -6.10 -4.53
CA ARG A 45 5.41 -6.69 -3.73
C ARG A 45 4.41 -5.64 -3.28
N ILE A 46 4.86 -4.44 -2.87
CA ILE A 46 3.94 -3.38 -2.46
C ILE A 46 3.15 -2.84 -3.66
N LEU A 47 3.78 -2.75 -4.84
CA LEU A 47 3.11 -2.36 -6.07
C LEU A 47 2.06 -3.39 -6.51
N GLN A 48 2.36 -4.68 -6.38
CA GLN A 48 1.37 -5.74 -6.62
C GLN A 48 0.17 -5.59 -5.67
N LEU A 49 0.42 -5.35 -4.38
CA LEU A 49 -0.66 -5.11 -3.41
C LEU A 49 -1.44 -3.83 -3.74
N ARG A 50 -0.77 -2.76 -4.18
CA ARG A 50 -1.40 -1.50 -4.60
C ARG A 50 -2.39 -1.76 -5.73
N LYS A 51 -1.97 -2.48 -6.78
CA LYS A 51 -2.82 -2.88 -7.91
C LYS A 51 -4.00 -3.72 -7.43
N SER A 52 -3.77 -4.79 -6.66
CA SER A 52 -4.86 -5.63 -6.13
C SER A 52 -5.83 -4.84 -5.25
N THR A 53 -5.33 -3.91 -4.43
CA THR A 53 -6.16 -3.03 -3.59
C THR A 53 -7.01 -2.11 -4.44
N PHE A 54 -6.43 -1.48 -5.47
CA PHE A 54 -7.15 -0.65 -6.43
C PHE A 54 -8.24 -1.43 -7.16
N HIS A 55 -7.95 -2.63 -7.68
CA HIS A 55 -8.97 -3.47 -8.31
C HIS A 55 -10.10 -3.86 -7.36
N TYR A 56 -9.81 -4.06 -6.08
CA TYR A 56 -10.81 -4.48 -5.09
C TYR A 56 -11.70 -3.33 -4.60
N CYS A 57 -11.25 -2.07 -4.60
CA CYS A 57 -12.03 -0.95 -4.03
C CYS A 57 -12.03 0.35 -4.81
N GLY A 58 -11.36 0.42 -5.95
CA GLY A 58 -11.19 1.64 -6.75
C GLY A 58 -10.26 2.69 -6.12
N GLU A 59 -9.64 2.41 -4.97
CA GLU A 59 -8.81 3.37 -4.27
C GLU A 59 -7.33 3.18 -4.58
N LEU A 60 -6.72 4.24 -5.11
CA LEU A 60 -5.29 4.27 -5.38
C LEU A 60 -4.54 4.73 -4.13
N PHE A 61 -3.81 3.80 -3.51
CA PHE A 61 -2.95 4.10 -2.37
C PHE A 61 -1.57 4.56 -2.84
N ASP A 62 -0.97 5.50 -2.13
CA ASP A 62 0.42 5.88 -2.32
C ASP A 62 1.35 4.88 -1.60
N VAL A 63 2.57 4.72 -2.13
CA VAL A 63 3.61 3.92 -1.51
C VAL A 63 4.47 4.82 -0.63
N TYR A 64 4.72 4.38 0.60
CA TYR A 64 5.60 5.05 1.55
C TYR A 64 6.71 4.11 2.00
N ASP A 65 7.85 4.68 2.36
CA ASP A 65 8.94 4.03 3.06
C ASP A 65 9.34 4.81 4.34
N GLU A 66 10.52 4.54 4.88
CA GLU A 66 11.06 5.23 6.06
C GLU A 66 11.42 6.70 5.84
N ASN A 67 11.63 7.10 4.58
CA ASN A 67 11.97 8.48 4.19
C ASN A 67 10.74 9.27 3.73
N GLY A 68 9.56 8.63 3.66
CA GLY A 68 8.30 9.27 3.31
C GLY A 68 7.65 8.69 2.06
N LYS A 69 6.94 9.52 1.30
CA LYS A 69 6.23 9.09 0.09
C LYS A 69 7.24 8.75 -1.01
N VAL A 70 7.16 7.53 -1.53
CA VAL A 70 8.00 7.07 -2.64
C VAL A 70 7.42 7.64 -3.93
N ALA A 71 8.20 8.47 -4.63
CA ALA A 71 7.85 8.92 -5.96
C ALA A 71 7.90 7.72 -6.92
N LEU A 72 6.73 7.20 -7.28
CA LEU A 72 6.62 6.24 -8.35
C LEU A 72 6.57 7.04 -9.65
N VAL A 73 7.69 7.07 -10.37
CA VAL A 73 7.62 7.43 -11.79
C VAL A 73 6.81 6.29 -12.40
N GLU A 74 5.52 6.53 -12.65
CA GLU A 74 4.79 5.69 -13.58
C GLU A 74 5.63 5.73 -14.84
N ALA A 75 6.33 4.63 -15.14
CA ALA A 75 6.94 4.46 -16.43
C ALA A 75 5.80 4.76 -17.40
N ARG A 76 5.91 5.90 -18.09
CA ARG A 76 5.10 6.19 -19.25
C ARG A 76 5.30 5.01 -20.17
N GLU A 77 4.43 4.02 -20.09
CA GLU A 77 4.38 2.96 -21.06
C GLU A 77 3.87 3.62 -22.34
N ASN A 78 4.80 3.75 -23.28
CA ASN A 78 4.64 3.99 -24.69
C ASN A 78 3.37 3.33 -25.28
N GLU A 79 2.25 4.06 -25.28
CA GLU A 79 1.05 3.74 -26.08
C GLU A 79 0.55 4.97 -26.86
N GLU A 80 1.47 5.80 -27.36
CA GLU A 80 1.24 6.82 -28.40
C GLU A 80 2.58 6.98 -29.14
N LEU A 81 2.86 6.54 -30.37
CA LEU A 81 2.11 5.96 -31.49
C LEU A 81 2.97 4.80 -32.07
N ALA A 82 2.34 3.66 -32.30
CA ALA A 82 2.70 2.77 -33.41
C ALA A 82 2.00 3.28 -34.68
#